data_AF-A0A1V5R0X9-F1
#
_entry.id   AF-A0A1V5R0X9-F1
#
_cell.length_a   1.000
_cell.length_b   1.000
_cell.length_c   1.000
_cell.angle_alpha   90.00
_cell.angle_beta   90.00
_cell.angle_gamma   90.00
#
_symmetry.space_group_name_H-M   'P 1'
#
loop_
_entity.id
_entity.type
_entity.pdbx_description
1 polymer ?
#
loop_
_entity_poly.entity_id
_entity_poly.type
_entity_poly.pdbx_seq_one_letter_code
_entity_poly.pdbx_strand_id
1 'polypeptide(L)'
;MPINHVVQANLTAGTLPTAQHSFEIFNIGTGKSITLLELVERLKHEFPEFNAGITFLPARNGDIKKSHADCSKFITIAQEDWFK
;
A
#
# COMPACT_ATOMS: atom_id res chain seq x y z
N MET A 1 -2.80 -2.08 0.08
CA MET A 1 -2.27 -2.34 1.42
C MET A 1 -3.43 -2.38 2.40
N PRO A 2 -3.59 -3.47 3.18
CA PRO A 2 -4.59 -3.54 4.24
C PRO A 2 -4.39 -2.45 5.31
N ILE A 3 -5.49 -1.97 5.91
CA ILE A 3 -5.44 -0.85 6.88
C ILE A 3 -4.73 -1.21 8.18
N ASN A 4 -4.84 -2.46 8.63
CA ASN A 4 -4.15 -2.95 9.83
C ASN A 4 -2.63 -2.82 9.71
N HIS A 5 -2.05 -2.99 8.52
CA HIS A 5 -0.60 -2.78 8.31
C HIS A 5 -0.20 -1.31 8.45
N VAL A 6 -1.07 -0.37 8.06
CA VAL A 6 -0.83 1.07 8.26
C VAL A 6 -0.87 1.42 9.74
N VAL A 7 -1.85 0.88 10.47
CA VAL A 7 -1.98 1.08 11.92
C VAL A 7 -0.74 0.55 12.63
N GLN A 8 -0.32 -0.69 12.33
CA GLN A 8 0.89 -1.27 12.90
C GLN A 8 2.12 -0.43 12.57
N ALA A 9 2.25 0.09 11.34
CA ALA A 9 3.42 0.86 10.94
C ALA A 9 3.55 2.17 11.72
N ASN A 10 2.42 2.86 11.94
CA ASN A 10 2.38 4.07 12.76
C ASN A 10 2.67 3.77 14.24
N LEU A 11 2.13 2.68 14.79
CA LEU A 11 2.39 2.28 16.18
C LEU A 11 3.87 1.91 16.39
N THR A 12 4.47 1.17 15.46
CA THR A 12 5.90 0.83 15.53
C THR A 12 6.74 2.09 15.38
N ALA A 13 6.48 2.93 14.38
CA ALA A 13 7.21 4.20 14.22
C ALA A 13 7.11 5.09 15.48
N GLY A 14 5.93 5.16 16.11
CA GLY A 14 5.70 5.96 17.31
C GLY A 14 6.24 5.38 18.61
N THR A 15 6.58 4.09 18.65
CA THR A 15 7.13 3.41 19.85
C THR A 15 8.63 3.14 19.76
N LEU A 16 9.26 3.38 18.60
CA LEU A 16 10.71 3.28 18.45
C LEU A 16 11.42 4.28 19.38
N PRO A 17 12.61 3.94 19.91
CA PRO A 17 13.45 4.88 20.63
C PRO A 17 13.75 6.13 19.78
N THR A 18 13.66 7.33 20.37
CA THR A 18 13.89 8.61 19.66
C THR A 18 15.24 8.67 18.94
N ALA A 19 16.27 8.03 19.49
CA ALA A 19 17.59 7.92 18.86
C ALA A 19 17.59 7.17 17.51
N GLN A 20 16.54 6.41 17.19
CA GLN A 20 16.46 5.56 16.00
C GLN A 20 15.57 6.12 14.89
N HIS A 21 14.82 7.20 15.12
CA HIS A 21 13.83 7.70 14.15
C HIS A 21 13.65 9.23 14.11
N SER A 22 14.44 9.99 14.87
CA SER A 22 14.30 11.45 14.90
C SER A 22 14.49 12.04 13.49
N PHE A 23 13.47 12.74 12.99
CA PHE A 23 13.41 13.35 11.65
C PHE A 23 13.40 12.38 10.45
N GLU A 24 13.14 11.09 10.68
CA GLU A 24 13.09 10.12 9.61
C GLU A 24 11.72 10.09 8.90
N ILE A 25 11.75 10.06 7.57
CA ILE A 25 10.57 9.89 6.71
C ILE A 25 10.53 8.44 6.22
N PHE A 26 9.35 7.80 6.32
CA PHE A 26 9.14 6.43 5.90
C PHE A 26 8.06 6.33 4.83
N ASN A 27 8.34 5.57 3.77
CA ASN A 27 7.31 5.12 2.84
C ASN A 27 6.69 3.84 3.38
N ILE A 28 5.37 3.83 3.53
CA ILE A 28 4.61 2.65 3.95
C ILE A 28 3.76 2.16 2.78
N GLY A 29 3.96 0.92 2.39
CA GLY A 29 3.32 0.27 1.26
C GLY A 29 3.60 -1.23 1.29
N THR A 30 3.35 -1.93 0.18
CA THR A 30 3.59 -3.37 0.06
C THR A 30 4.82 -3.74 -0.76
N GLY A 31 5.55 -2.75 -1.30
CA GLY A 31 6.61 -2.96 -2.32
C GLY A 31 6.13 -3.50 -3.67
N LYS A 32 4.87 -3.95 -3.74
CA LYS A 32 4.20 -4.50 -4.92
C LYS A 32 3.10 -3.55 -5.39
N SER A 33 2.89 -3.46 -6.70
CA SER A 33 1.77 -2.74 -7.31
C SER A 33 0.75 -3.71 -7.89
N ILE A 34 -0.49 -3.24 -8.00
CA ILE A 34 -1.54 -3.85 -8.82
C ILE A 34 -2.10 -2.77 -9.75
N THR A 35 -2.58 -3.19 -10.92
CA THR A 35 -3.32 -2.36 -11.86
C THR A 35 -4.79 -2.25 -11.46
N LEU A 36 -5.49 -1.26 -12.01
CA LEU A 36 -6.94 -1.14 -11.84
C LEU A 36 -7.70 -2.35 -12.38
N LEU A 37 -7.23 -2.95 -13.48
CA LEU A 37 -7.87 -4.14 -14.07
C LEU A 37 -7.70 -5.38 -13.19
N GLU A 38 -6.51 -5.59 -12.62
CA GLU A 38 -6.29 -6.69 -11.66
C GLU A 38 -7.15 -6.53 -10.41
N LEU A 39 -7.34 -5.29 -9.92
CA LEU A 39 -8.24 -5.02 -8.80
C LEU A 39 -9.70 -5.37 -9.17
N VAL A 40 -10.17 -4.98 -10.34
CA VAL A 40 -11.53 -5.29 -10.80
C VAL A 40 -11.75 -6.80 -10.89
N GLU A 41 -10.80 -7.55 -11.45
CA GLU A 41 -10.93 -9.01 -11.55
C GLU A 41 -10.94 -9.69 -10.18
N ARG A 42 -10.13 -9.22 -9.22
CA ARG A 42 -10.19 -9.71 -7.83
C ARG A 42 -11.54 -9.41 -7.19
N LEU A 43 -12.09 -8.21 -7.36
CA LEU A 43 -13.39 -7.85 -6.80
C LEU A 43 -14.52 -8.68 -7.41
N LYS A 44 -14.51 -8.97 -8.71
CA LYS A 44 -15.50 -9.88 -9.33
C LYS A 44 -15.43 -11.29 -8.77
N HIS A 45 -14.22 -11.77 -8.45
CA HIS A 45 -14.03 -13.08 -7.82
C HIS A 45 -14.63 -13.12 -6.41
N GLU A 46 -14.37 -12.09 -5.59
CA GLU A 46 -14.88 -11.99 -4.21
C GLU A 46 -16.39 -11.70 -4.13
N PHE A 47 -16.94 -11.02 -5.14
CA PHE A 47 -18.34 -10.61 -5.20
C PHE A 47 -19.01 -11.08 -6.51
N PRO A 48 -19.27 -12.39 -6.67
CA PRO A 48 -19.74 -12.97 -7.94
C PRO A 48 -21.14 -12.51 -8.37
N GLU A 49 -21.96 -12.03 -7.43
CA GLU A 49 -23.28 -11.45 -7.70
C GLU A 49 -23.20 -10.07 -8.38
N PHE A 50 -22.04 -9.40 -8.28
CA PHE A 50 -21.82 -8.09 -8.92
C PHE A 50 -21.48 -8.27 -10.40
N ASN A 51 -22.42 -7.91 -11.28
CA ASN A 51 -22.35 -8.16 -12.72
C ASN A 51 -22.28 -6.89 -13.58
N ALA A 52 -21.99 -5.73 -12.99
CA ALA A 52 -21.85 -4.49 -13.74
C ALA A 52 -20.62 -4.54 -14.67
N GLY A 53 -20.78 -4.03 -15.89
CA GLY A 53 -19.71 -3.92 -16.87
C GLY A 53 -18.69 -2.81 -16.56
N ILE A 54 -17.56 -2.82 -17.27
CA ILE A 54 -16.53 -1.77 -17.18
C ILE A 54 -16.79 -0.73 -18.30
N THR A 55 -16.93 0.54 -17.93
CA THR A 55 -16.94 1.65 -18.89
C THR A 55 -15.61 2.39 -18.83
N PHE A 56 -14.88 2.38 -19.95
CA PHE A 56 -13.61 3.10 -20.06
C PHE A 56 -13.86 4.57 -20.40
N LEU A 57 -13.24 5.45 -19.61
CA LEU A 57 -13.28 6.90 -19.81
C LEU A 57 -11.84 7.45 -19.89
N PRO A 58 -11.64 8.68 -20.39
CA PRO A 58 -10.32 9.31 -20.40
C PRO A 58 -9.69 9.39 -18.99
N ALA A 59 -8.37 9.28 -18.91
CA ALA A 59 -7.64 9.44 -17.66
C ALA A 59 -7.85 10.86 -17.07
N ARG A 60 -7.86 10.98 -15.74
CA ARG A 60 -8.03 12.29 -15.11
C ARG A 60 -6.73 13.08 -15.23
N ASN A 61 -6.86 14.40 -15.33
CA ASN A 61 -5.70 15.27 -15.28
C ASN A 61 -5.00 15.13 -13.91
N GLY A 62 -3.69 14.91 -13.93
CA GLY A 62 -2.88 14.66 -12.72
C GLY A 62 -2.75 13.18 -12.31
N ASP A 63 -3.42 12.24 -12.98
CA ASP A 63 -3.27 10.81 -12.67
C ASP A 63 -1.84 10.31 -12.94
N ILE A 64 -1.26 9.64 -11.94
CA ILE A 64 0.03 8.95 -12.07
C ILE A 64 -0.23 7.51 -12.54
N LYS A 65 0.35 7.13 -13.69
CA LYS A 65 0.12 5.80 -14.30
C LYS A 65 0.66 4.62 -13.49
N LYS A 66 1.81 4.80 -12.82
CA LYS A 66 2.48 3.75 -12.04
C LYS A 66 3.00 4.38 -10.75
N SER A 67 2.56 3.87 -9.62
CA SER A 67 3.02 4.27 -8.30
C SER A 67 3.32 3.02 -7.46
N HIS A 68 4.49 3.00 -6.83
CA HIS A 68 4.92 1.97 -5.91
C HIS A 68 5.81 2.60 -4.85
N ALA A 69 5.83 2.00 -3.66
CA ALA A 69 6.63 2.47 -2.54
C ALA A 69 7.85 1.57 -2.35
N ASP A 70 9.04 2.16 -2.32
CA ASP A 70 10.22 1.52 -1.73
C ASP A 70 10.10 1.63 -0.21
N CYS A 71 9.88 0.48 0.44
CA CYS A 71 9.65 0.37 1.88
C CYS A 71 10.91 -0.11 2.63
N SER A 72 12.06 -0.23 1.96
CA SER A 72 13.31 -0.78 2.51
C SER A 72 13.71 -0.13 3.84
N LYS A 73 13.67 1.20 3.90
CA LYS A 73 14.03 1.98 5.09
C LYS A 73 13.21 1.60 6.32
N PHE A 74 11.90 1.44 6.16
CA PHE A 74 11.02 1.09 7.28
C PHE A 74 11.27 -0.35 7.73
N ILE A 75 11.44 -1.29 6.79
CA ILE A 75 11.76 -2.70 7.08
C ILE A 75 13.06 -2.81 7.89
N THR A 76 14.10 -2.07 7.49
CA THR A 76 15.40 -2.08 8.18
C THR A 76 15.29 -1.64 9.64
N ILE A 77 14.53 -0.58 9.90
CA ILE A 77 14.42 -0.01 11.25
C ILE A 77 13.44 -0.80 12.13
N ALA A 78 12.34 -1.27 11.55
CA ALA A 78 11.32 -1.98 12.31
C ALA A 78 11.74 -3.41 12.69
N GLN A 79 12.78 -3.98 12.07
CA GLN A 79 13.27 -5.35 12.31
C GLN A 79 12.18 -6.44 12.23
N GLU A 80 11.09 -6.15 11.52
CA GLU A 80 9.92 -7.02 11.36
C GLU A 80 9.79 -7.44 9.90
N ASP A 81 9.49 -8.72 9.69
CA ASP A 81 9.21 -9.30 8.37
C ASP A 81 7.75 -8.97 7.99
N TRP A 82 7.51 -7.69 7.65
CA TRP A 82 6.19 -7.03 7.55
C TRP A 82 5.24 -7.60 6.49
N PHE A 83 5.73 -8.49 5.61
CA PHE A 83 5.06 -8.86 4.35
C PHE A 83 5.03 -10.37 4.06
N LYS A 84 5.25 -11.23 5.06
CA LYS A 84 4.96 -12.66 4.97
C LYS A 84 3.52 -12.96 5.35
#